data_AF-X8AHM0-F1
#
_entry.id   AF-X8AHM0-F1
#
_cell.length_a   1.000
_cell.length_b   1.000
_cell.length_c   1.000
_cell.angle_alpha   90.00
_cell.angle_beta   90.00
_cell.angle_gamma   90.00
#
_symmetry.space_group_name_H-M   'P 1'
#
loop_
_entity.id
_entity.type
_entity.pdbx_description
1 polymer ?
#
loop_
_entity_poly.entity_id
_entity_poly.type
_entity_poly.pdbx_seq_one_letter_code
_entity_poly.pdbx_strand_id
1 'polypeptide(L)' 'MSGAVAIAGVALSDVGRVDDKSPYELIAQASRRALADAGLSPADVDGLASTGQGRCPGRRGRIPRASAAVG' A
#
# COMPACT_ATOMS: atom_id res chain seq x y z
N MET A 1 -1.11 -26.50 6.18
CA MET A 1 -2.12 -25.57 6.72
C MET A 1 -2.68 -24.78 5.55
N SER A 2 -3.75 -25.26 4.91
CA SER A 2 -4.41 -24.57 3.79
C SER A 2 -5.82 -24.21 4.23
N GLY A 3 -6.18 -22.92 4.18
CA GLY A 3 -7.51 -22.41 4.55
C GLY A 3 -7.60 -21.53 5.81
N ALA A 4 -6.49 -21.26 6.51
CA ALA A 4 -6.51 -20.45 7.74
C ALA A 4 -6.35 -18.93 7.50
N VAL A 5 -6.08 -18.51 6.27
CA VAL A 5 -5.80 -17.11 5.91
C VAL A 5 -6.59 -16.75 4.66
N ALA A 6 -7.21 -15.57 4.67
CA ALA A 6 -7.97 -15.01 3.56
C ALA A 6 -7.60 -13.54 3.35
N ILE A 7 -7.74 -13.05 2.12
CA ILE A 7 -7.66 -11.62 1.81
C ILE A 7 -9.08 -11.06 1.92
N ALA A 8 -9.29 -10.17 2.88
CA ALA A 8 -10.62 -9.60 3.17
C ALA A 8 -10.94 -8.34 2.34
N GLY A 9 -9.93 -7.64 1.81
CA GLY A 9 -10.14 -6.46 0.98
C GLY A 9 -8.88 -6.01 0.24
N VAL A 10 -9.06 -5.37 -0.91
CA VAL A 10 -7.97 -4.87 -1.75
C VAL A 10 -8.30 -3.48 -2.30
N ALA A 11 -7.32 -2.59 -2.29
CA ALA A 11 -7.52 -1.26 -2.86
C ALA A 11 -6.21 -0.64 -3.34
N LEU A 12 -6.36 0.33 -4.25
CA LEU A 12 -5.27 1.16 -4.76
C LEU A 12 -5.43 2.61 -4.28
N SER A 13 -4.29 3.29 -4.12
CA SER A 13 -4.23 4.74 -4.01
C SER A 13 -4.43 5.39 -5.39
N ASP A 14 -4.36 6.71 -5.44
CA ASP A 14 -4.36 7.40 -6.73
C ASP A 14 -3.15 6.94 -7.56
N VAL A 15 -3.43 6.42 -8.75
CA VAL A 15 -2.43 5.82 -9.64
C VAL A 15 -1.90 6.85 -10.64
N GLY A 16 -0.61 6.79 -10.92
CA GLY A 16 0.05 7.68 -11.88
C GLY A 16 0.95 8.72 -11.22
N ARG A 17 1.10 9.89 -11.86
CA ARG A 17 1.92 10.98 -11.33
C ARG A 17 1.07 11.86 -10.42
N VAL A 18 1.28 11.71 -9.12
CA VAL A 18 0.59 12.47 -8.08
C VAL A 18 1.65 13.32 -7.37
N ASP A 19 1.82 14.56 -7.83
CA ASP A 19 2.84 15.47 -7.27
C ASP A 19 2.40 16.08 -5.93
N ASP A 20 1.09 16.08 -5.66
CA ASP A 20 0.48 16.73 -4.48
C ASP A 20 0.43 15.84 -3.24
N LYS A 21 0.84 14.56 -3.34
CA LYS A 21 0.78 13.60 -2.23
C LYS A 21 2.13 12.94 -2.00
N SER A 22 2.56 12.89 -0.75
CA SER A 22 3.72 12.11 -0.35
C SER A 22 3.45 10.60 -0.53
N PRO A 23 4.51 9.78 -0.67
CA PRO A 23 4.35 8.32 -0.73
C PRO A 23 3.63 7.72 0.49
N TYR A 24 3.78 8.33 1.67
CA TYR A 24 3.07 7.89 2.88
C TYR A 24 1.58 8.20 2.82
N GLU A 25 1.19 9.35 2.25
CA GLU A 25 -0.22 9.68 2.06
C GLU A 25 -0.88 8.75 1.04
N LEU A 26 -0.15 8.36 -0.02
CA LEU A 26 -0.61 7.36 -0.97
C LEU A 26 -0.78 5.98 -0.31
N ILE A 27 0.17 5.53 0.50
CA ILE A 27 0.02 4.28 1.26
C ILE A 27 -1.18 4.36 2.21
N ALA A 28 -1.30 5.44 2.98
CA ALA A 28 -2.41 5.61 3.90
C ALA A 28 -3.77 5.66 3.18
N GLN A 29 -3.82 6.24 1.98
CA GLN A 29 -5.01 6.25 1.13
C GLN A 29 -5.38 4.85 0.66
N ALA A 30 -4.42 4.07 0.14
CA ALA A 30 -4.66 2.69 -0.27
C ALA A 30 -5.13 1.83 0.91
N SER A 31 -4.44 1.92 2.05
CA SER A 31 -4.77 1.15 3.26
C SER A 31 -6.18 1.47 3.79
N ARG A 32 -6.57 2.75 3.87
CA ARG A 32 -7.92 3.13 4.32
C ARG A 32 -9.01 2.60 3.40
N ARG A 33 -8.79 2.63 2.08
CA ARG A 33 -9.73 2.08 1.10
C ARG A 33 -9.83 0.56 1.20
N ALA A 34 -8.70 -0.14 1.41
CA ALA A 34 -8.68 -1.59 1.55
C ALA A 34 -9.38 -2.05 2.85
N LEU A 35 -9.22 -1.30 3.94
CA LEU A 35 -9.96 -1.54 5.19
C LEU A 35 -11.46 -1.31 5.00
N ALA A 36 -11.86 -0.26 4.28
CA ALA A 36 -13.26 -0.01 3.96
C ALA A 36 -13.88 -1.11 3.08
N ASP A 37 -13.12 -1.64 2.10
CA ASP A 37 -13.52 -2.78 1.27
C ASP A 37 -13.73 -4.06 2.11
N ALA A 38 -12.88 -4.27 3.12
CA ALA A 38 -13.03 -5.35 4.10
C ALA A 38 -14.12 -5.08 5.16
N GLY A 39 -14.69 -3.88 5.23
CA GLY A 39 -15.62 -3.47 6.29
C GLY A 39 -14.98 -3.35 7.68
N LEU A 40 -13.66 -3.15 7.75
CA LEU A 40 -12.87 -3.07 8.99
C LEU A 40 -12.48 -1.63 9.33
N SER A 41 -12.15 -1.40 10.60
CA SER A 41 -11.57 -0.15 11.07
C SER A 41 -10.05 -0.28 11.29
N PRO A 42 -9.29 0.83 11.28
CA PRO A 42 -7.87 0.80 11.65
C PRO A 42 -7.59 0.30 13.08
N ALA A 43 -8.60 0.33 13.97
CA ALA A 43 -8.46 -0.17 15.33
C ALA A 43 -8.47 -1.71 15.41
N ASP A 44 -8.96 -2.38 14.36
CA ASP A 44 -9.01 -3.84 14.26
C ASP A 44 -7.71 -4.43 13.68
N VAL A 45 -6.68 -3.60 13.45
CA VAL A 45 -5.44 -3.99 12.79
C VAL A 45 -4.30 -4.11 13.81
N ASP A 46 -3.88 -5.35 14.08
CA ASP A 46 -2.78 -5.65 15.01
C ASP A 46 -1.39 -5.72 14.33
N GLY A 47 -1.35 -5.70 13.00
CA GLY A 47 -0.11 -5.87 12.25
C GLY A 47 -0.11 -5.12 10.92
N LEU A 48 1.03 -4.51 10.57
CA LEU A 48 1.22 -3.80 9.31
C LEU A 48 2.49 -4.28 8.62
N ALA A 49 2.36 -4.64 7.34
CA ALA A 49 3.47 -4.91 6.45
C ALA A 49 3.51 -3.86 5.34
N SER A 50 4.70 -3.38 4.98
CA SER A 50 4.90 -2.43 3.89
C SER A 50 6.17 -2.79 3.13
N THR A 51 6.15 -2.58 1.81
CA THR A 51 7.31 -2.73 0.94
C THR A 51 7.68 -1.36 0.36
N GLY A 52 8.96 -1.01 0.37
CA GLY A 52 9.46 0.20 -0.30
C GLY A 52 9.53 1.51 0.50
N GLN A 53 9.18 1.54 1.79
CA GLN A 53 9.35 2.73 2.65
C GLN A 53 10.46 2.60 3.72
N GLY A 54 11.32 1.58 3.58
CA GLY A 54 12.54 1.47 4.38
C GLY A 54 13.57 2.52 3.95
N ARG A 55 14.15 3.25 4.91
CA ARG A 55 15.34 4.10 4.72
C ARG A 55 16.55 3.24 4.29
N CYS A 56 16.56 2.80 3.04
CA CYS A 56 17.79 2.55 2.33
C CYS A 56 18.22 3.90 1.72
N PRO A 57 19.42 4.42 2.03
CA PRO A 57 19.89 5.66 1.43
C PRO A 57 20.29 5.38 -0.03
N GLY A 58 19.28 5.25 -0.90
CA GLY A 58 19.41 5.15 -2.34
C GLY A 58 19.14 6.52 -2.97
N ARG A 59 20.23 7.18 -3.38
CA ARG A 59 20.34 8.33 -4.30
C ARG A 59 18.99 8.94 -4.75
N ARG A 60 18.69 10.13 -4.20
CA ARG A 60 17.65 11.04 -4.71
C ARG A 60 17.77 11.18 -6.22
N GLY A 61 16.71 10.83 -6.94
CA GLY A 61 16.52 11.11 -8.35
C GLY A 61 16.15 9.87 -9.15
N ARG A 62 14.88 9.85 -9.60
CA ARG A 62 14.25 8.89 -10.51
C ARG A 62 13.72 7.62 -9.85
N ILE A 63 12.44 7.64 -9.50
CA ILE A 63 11.60 6.44 -9.53
C ILE A 63 11.54 5.97 -11.00
N PRO A 64 12.22 4.87 -11.40
CA PRO A 64 12.02 4.30 -12.72
C PRO A 64 10.61 3.71 -12.75
N ARG A 65 9.93 3.82 -13.89
CA ARG A 65 8.56 3.32 -14.09
C ARG A 65 8.38 1.93 -13.49
N ALA A 66 7.68 1.84 -12.36
CA ALA A 66 7.16 0.58 -11.85
C ALA A 66 5.98 0.20 -12.76
N SER A 67 6.32 -0.48 -13.86
CA SER A 67 5.36 -1.30 -14.59
C SER A 67 4.81 -2.32 -13.62
N ALA A 68 3.48 -2.41 -13.59
CA ALA A 68 2.73 -3.50 -12.99
C ALA A 68 3.37 -4.85 -13.36
N ALA A 69 3.57 -5.69 -12.35
CA ALA A 69 3.61 -7.13 -12.50
C ALA A 69 3.20 -7.73 -11.16
N VAL A 70 1.90 -7.71 -10.92
CA VAL A 70 1.24 -8.83 -10.25
C VAL A 70 1.39 -10.00 -11.23
N GLY A 71 2.18 -10.99 -10.84
CA GLY A 71 2.46 -12.23 -11.54
C GLY A 71 3.06 -13.20 -10.56
#